data_AF-A0A2R6J666-F1
#
_entry.id   AF-A0A2R6J666-F1
#
_cell.length_a   1.000
_cell.length_b   1.000
_cell.length_c   1.000
_cell.angle_alpha   90.00
_cell.angle_beta   90.00
_cell.angle_gamma   90.00
#
_symmetry.space_group_name_H-M   'P 1'
#
loop_
_entity.id
_entity.type
_entity.pdbx_description
1 polymer ?
#
loop_
_entity_poly.entity_id
_entity_poly.type
_entity_poly.pdbx_seq_one_letter_code
_entity_poly.pdbx_strand_id
1 'polypeptide(L)' 'MKEITQVVVTAVALAFVLPAAVVAAFSLGAGIPFIALLFLTVVLFIFFLDRREEAADPE' A
#
# COMPACT_ATOMS: atom_id res chain seq x y z
N MET A 1 -22.59 5.32 7.94
CA MET A 1 -21.72 5.50 9.13
C MET A 1 -20.71 4.36 9.32
N LYS A 2 -21.11 3.07 9.29
CA LYS A 2 -20.17 1.93 9.44
C LYS A 2 -19.01 1.91 8.42
N GLU A 3 -19.25 2.24 7.14
CA GLU A 3 -18.19 2.28 6.11
C GLU A 3 -17.09 3.30 6.42
N ILE A 4 -17.46 4.52 6.83
CA ILE A 4 -16.49 5.57 7.18
C ILE A 4 -15.65 5.14 8.38
N THR A 5 -16.26 4.55 9.40
CA THR A 5 -15.53 4.02 10.57
C THR A 5 -14.55 2.92 10.16
N GLN A 6 -14.92 2.02 9.24
CA GLN A 6 -14.03 0.96 8.77
C GLN A 6 -12.83 1.52 8.00
N VAL A 7 -13.07 2.45 7.07
CA VAL A 7 -12.00 3.11 6.31
C VAL A 7 -11.03 3.82 7.26
N VAL A 8 -11.55 4.55 8.25
CA VAL A 8 -10.73 5.25 9.25
C VAL A 8 -9.91 4.27 10.09
N VAL A 9 -10.52 3.20 10.60
CA VAL A 9 -9.81 2.18 11.40
C VAL A 9 -8.71 1.51 10.59
N THR A 10 -8.98 1.17 9.32
CA THR A 10 -7.97 0.57 8.43
C THR A 10 -6.83 1.54 8.14
N ALA A 11 -7.13 2.82 7.86
CA ALA A 11 -6.11 3.84 7.63
C ALA A 11 -5.23 4.06 8.87
N VAL A 12 -5.85 4.13 10.06
CA VAL A 12 -5.15 4.27 11.33
C VAL A 12 -4.27 3.05 11.59
N ALA A 13 -4.77 1.83 11.39
CA ALA A 13 -3.98 0.62 11.56
C ALA A 13 -2.77 0.60 10.62
N LEU A 14 -2.97 0.94 9.33
CA LEU A 14 -1.88 1.05 8.35
C LEU A 14 -0.83 2.09 8.76
N ALA A 15 -1.26 3.23 9.32
CA ALA A 15 -0.35 4.28 9.77
C ALA A 15 0.61 3.84 10.88
N PHE A 16 0.25 2.83 11.68
CA PHE A 16 1.14 2.26 12.70
C PHE A 16 1.93 1.05 12.19
N VAL A 17 1.32 0.21 11.35
CA VAL A 17 1.95 -1.01 10.83
C VAL A 17 3.08 -0.69 9.85
N LEU A 18 2.89 0.30 8.96
CA LEU A 18 3.91 0.64 7.96
C LEU A 18 5.24 1.09 8.61
N PRO A 19 5.25 2.06 9.55
CA PRO A 19 6.47 2.49 10.21
C PRO A 19 7.13 1.36 11.01
N ALA A 20 6.35 0.52 11.70
CA ALA A 20 6.90 -0.63 12.42
C ALA A 20 7.58 -1.64 11.48
N ALA A 21 6.96 -1.93 10.33
CA ALA A 21 7.53 -2.80 9.31
C ALA A 21 8.82 -2.22 8.71
N VAL A 22 8.86 -0.91 8.47
CA VAL A 22 10.06 -0.20 8.02
C VAL A 22 11.19 -0.38 9.06
N VAL A 23 10.94 -0.03 10.32
CA VAL A 23 11.96 -0.13 11.38
C VAL A 23 12.47 -1.57 11.52
N ALA A 24 11.59 -2.57 11.50
CA ALA A 24 11.95 -3.98 11.55
C ALA A 24 12.78 -4.43 10.32
N ALA A 25 12.43 -3.96 9.12
CA ALA A 25 13.19 -4.30 7.91
C ALA A 25 14.62 -3.72 7.97
N PHE A 26 14.77 -2.50 8.48
CA PHE A 26 16.09 -1.88 8.64
C PHE A 26 16.92 -2.54 9.73
N SER A 27 16.32 -2.96 10.85
CA SER A 27 17.05 -3.66 11.93
C SER A 27 17.56 -5.04 11.50
N LEU A 28 16.89 -5.69 10.55
CA LEU A 28 17.30 -6.98 9.97
C LEU A 28 18.28 -6.84 8.79
N GLY A 29 18.73 -5.61 8.46
CA GLY A 29 19.62 -5.36 7.32
C GLY A 29 18.93 -5.46 5.95
N ALA A 30 17.60 -5.56 5.92
CA ALA A 30 16.79 -5.71 4.72
C ALA A 30 16.14 -4.39 4.24
N GLY A 31 16.67 -3.23 4.65
CA GLY A 31 16.08 -1.91 4.33
C GLY A 31 15.98 -1.65 2.82
N ILE A 32 17.06 -1.89 2.06
CA ILE A 32 17.08 -1.71 0.60
C ILE A 32 16.07 -2.64 -0.11
N PRO A 33 16.08 -3.97 0.11
CA PRO A 33 15.10 -4.85 -0.55
C PRO A 33 13.66 -4.55 -0.12
N PHE A 34 13.44 -4.13 1.13
CA PHE A 34 12.11 -3.71 1.61
C PHE A 34 11.59 -2.45 0.89
N ILE A 35 12.43 -1.43 0.71
CA ILE A 35 12.07 -0.23 -0.06
C ILE A 35 11.78 -0.59 -1.52
N ALA A 36 12.60 -1.44 -2.14
CA ALA A 36 12.37 -1.89 -3.51
C ALA A 36 11.01 -2.60 -3.67
N LEU A 37 10.65 -3.46 -2.71
CA LEU A 37 9.35 -4.13 -2.68
C LEU A 37 8.18 -3.16 -2.47
N LEU A 38 8.34 -2.14 -1.61
CA LEU A 38 7.34 -1.08 -1.43
C LEU A 38 7.10 -0.32 -2.74
N PHE A 39 8.16 0.10 -3.42
CA PHE A 39 8.04 0.78 -4.71
C PHE A 39 7.38 -0.10 -5.77
N LEU A 40 7.80 -1.36 -5.88
CA LEU A 40 7.19 -2.31 -6.81
C LEU A 40 5.70 -2.49 -6.53
N THR A 41 5.31 -2.58 -5.25
CA THR A 41 3.91 -2.71 -4.84
C THR A 41 3.10 -1.48 -5.27
N VAL A 42 3.63 -0.27 -5.07
CA VAL A 42 2.97 0.98 -5.51
C VAL A 42 2.81 1.02 -7.03
N VAL A 43 3.86 0.68 -7.77
CA VAL A 43 3.82 0.65 -9.25
C VAL A 43 2.76 -0.34 -9.75
N LEU A 44 2.73 -1.56 -9.19
CA LEU A 44 1.72 -2.55 -9.54
C LEU A 44 0.31 -2.07 -9.18
N PHE A 45 0.14 -1.46 -8.01
CA PHE A 45 -1.15 -0.93 -7.58
C PHE A 45 -1.69 0.12 -8.55
N ILE A 46 -0.85 1.09 -8.95
CA ILE A 46 -1.23 2.11 -9.94
C ILE A 46 -1.56 1.47 -11.28
N PHE A 47 -0.71 0.56 -11.78
CA PHE A 47 -0.96 -0.16 -13.03
C PHE A 47 -2.29 -0.94 -13.02
N PHE A 48 -2.64 -1.55 -11.88
CA PHE A 48 -3.91 -2.25 -11.72
C PHE A 48 -5.12 -1.30 -11.70
N LEU A 49 -4.98 -0.11 -11.10
CA LEU A 49 -6.03 0.91 -11.13
C LEU A 49 -6.24 1.46 -12.54
N ASP A 50 -5.15 1.79 -13.23
CA ASP A 50 -5.15 2.25 -14.61
C ASP A 50 -5.86 1.25 -15.54
N ARG A 51 -5.49 -0.04 -15.45
CA ARG A 51 -6.17 -1.15 -16.15
C ARG A 51 -7.65 -1.29 -15.82
N ARG A 52 -8.07 -0.96 -14.59
CA ARG A 52 -9.49 -1.03 -14.17
C ARG A 52 -10.29 0.13 -14.75
N GLU A 53 -9.67 1.30 -14.86
CA GLU A 53 -10.27 2.49 -15.45
C GLU A 53 -10.46 2.30 -16.96
N GLU A 54 -9.44 1.80 -17.68
CA GLU A 54 -9.55 1.43 -19.10
C GLU A 54 -10.67 0.39 -19.36
N ALA A 55 -10.86 -0.57 -18.45
CA ALA A 55 -11.93 -1.56 -18.57
C ALA A 55 -13.33 -1.03 -18.21
N ALA A 56 -13.40 0.11 -17.52
CA ALA A 56 -14.64 0.72 -17.07
C ALA A 56 -15.18 1.79 -18.04
N ASP A 57 -14.35 2.27 -18.97
CA ASP A 57 -14.73 3.20 -20.03
C ASP A 57 -14.70 2.51 -21.42
N PRO A 58 -15.76 1.75 -21.78
CA PRO A 58 -15.86 1.11 -23.08
C PRO A 58 -16.42 2.12 -24.09
N GLU A 59 -15.54 2.87 -24.76
CA GLU A 59 -15.86 3.35 -26.10
C GLU A 59 -15.99 2.18 -27.10
#